data_AF-A0A8D2D9K1-F1
#
_entry.id   AF-A0A8D2D9K1-F1
#
_cell.length_a   1.000
_cell.length_b   1.000
_cell.length_c   1.000
_cell.angle_alpha   90.00
_cell.angle_beta   90.00
_cell.angle_gamma   90.00
#
_symmetry.space_group_name_H-M   'P 1'
#
loop_
_entity.id
_entity.type
_entity.pdbx_description
1 polymer ?
#
loop_
_entity_poly.entity_id
_entity_poly.type
_entity_poly.pdbx_seq_one_letter_code
_entity_poly.pdbx_strand_id
1 'polypeptide(L)'
;RRGAREVEKSESLPGADGTPFGCPPGSKEKPADPVEWTVMDVVKYFTEAGFTEQATAFQEQEIDGKSLLLMQRTDVLTGLSIRLGPALKIYEHHIKVLQQGHFEDDDPDGFLG
;
A
#
# COMPACT_ATOMS: atom_id res chain seq x y z
N ARG A 1 13.24 -22.22 65.58
CA ARG A 1 12.76 -20.88 65.17
C ARG A 1 11.78 -21.07 64.01
N ARG A 2 10.50 -20.69 64.22
CA ARG A 2 9.37 -20.52 63.26
C ARG A 2 8.99 -21.76 62.43
N GLY A 3 7.75 -22.21 62.32
CA GLY A 3 6.46 -21.58 62.63
C GLY A 3 5.55 -21.65 61.40
N ALA A 4 4.63 -22.61 61.42
CA ALA A 4 3.24 -22.57 60.94
C ALA A 4 2.86 -21.96 59.57
N ARG A 5 2.16 -22.82 58.81
CA ARG A 5 0.84 -22.63 58.17
C ARG A 5 0.77 -21.94 56.81
N GLU A 6 0.37 -22.78 55.86
CA GLU A 6 -0.42 -22.48 54.67
C GLU A 6 -1.58 -21.52 54.97
N VAL A 7 -1.69 -20.44 54.19
CA VAL A 7 -2.86 -19.56 54.16
C VAL A 7 -3.26 -19.37 52.71
N GLU A 8 -4.50 -19.73 52.44
CA GLU A 8 -5.18 -19.69 51.17
C GLU A 8 -5.42 -18.26 50.64
N LYS A 9 -5.48 -18.18 49.31
CA LYS A 9 -6.52 -17.55 48.46
C LYS A 9 -7.03 -16.14 48.83
N SER A 10 -6.90 -15.23 47.87
CA SER A 10 -7.86 -14.15 47.63
C SER A 10 -7.96 -13.87 46.12
N GLU A 11 -9.19 -13.73 45.65
CA GLU A 11 -9.66 -13.73 44.28
C GLU A 11 -9.62 -12.36 43.58
N SER A 12 -9.51 -12.44 42.24
CA SER A 12 -10.09 -11.55 41.21
C SER A 12 -9.52 -10.15 40.98
N LEU A 13 -9.01 -9.92 39.75
CA LEU A 13 -9.68 -9.11 38.70
C LEU A 13 -9.16 -9.52 37.30
N PRO A 14 -10.03 -9.74 36.29
CA PRO A 14 -9.63 -9.76 34.88
C PRO A 14 -9.67 -8.33 34.34
N GLY A 15 -8.57 -7.84 33.77
CA GLY A 15 -8.50 -6.45 33.32
C GLY A 15 -7.48 -6.21 32.23
N ALA A 16 -8.03 -6.07 31.02
CA ALA A 16 -7.52 -5.32 29.87
C ALA A 16 -6.46 -5.97 28.96
N ASP A 17 -6.98 -6.54 27.88
CA ASP A 17 -6.66 -6.13 26.50
C ASP A 17 -5.18 -6.12 26.09
N GLY A 18 -4.52 -7.27 26.27
CA GLY A 18 -3.37 -7.60 25.45
C GLY A 18 -3.85 -8.13 24.10
N THR A 19 -4.23 -7.25 23.16
CA THR A 19 -4.46 -7.66 21.78
C THR A 19 -3.12 -8.17 21.23
N PRO A 20 -2.96 -9.49 20.97
CA PRO A 20 -1.70 -10.03 20.53
C PRO A 20 -1.63 -9.82 19.03
N PHE A 21 -0.83 -8.85 18.57
CA PHE A 21 -0.41 -8.67 17.16
C PHE A 21 -1.31 -9.41 16.16
N GLY A 22 -2.55 -8.95 16.06
CA GLY A 22 -3.48 -9.45 15.07
C GLY A 22 -2.97 -8.90 13.76
N CYS A 23 -2.10 -9.65 13.08
CA CYS A 23 -1.90 -9.44 11.66
C CYS A 23 -3.28 -9.66 11.03
N PRO A 24 -3.95 -8.62 10.48
CA PRO A 24 -5.19 -8.88 9.79
C PRO A 24 -4.87 -9.83 8.61
N PRO A 25 -5.67 -10.88 8.40
CA PRO A 25 -5.53 -11.70 7.22
C PRO A 25 -5.66 -10.78 6.02
N GLY A 26 -4.69 -10.81 5.11
CA GLY A 26 -4.72 -10.03 3.89
C GLY A 26 -6.07 -10.17 3.22
N SER A 27 -6.92 -9.15 3.37
CA SER A 27 -8.12 -9.06 2.57
C SER A 27 -7.59 -8.89 1.15
N LYS A 28 -7.90 -9.89 0.31
CA LYS A 28 -8.02 -9.66 -1.12
C LYS A 28 -9.26 -8.78 -1.33
N GLU A 29 -9.25 -7.60 -0.73
CA GLU A 29 -10.08 -6.49 -1.16
C GLU A 29 -9.58 -6.17 -2.56
N LYS A 30 -10.51 -5.80 -3.45
CA LYS A 30 -10.14 -5.20 -4.72
C LYS A 30 -9.09 -4.13 -4.40
N PRO A 31 -7.98 -4.02 -5.19
CA PRO A 31 -7.08 -2.91 -4.97
C PRO A 31 -7.94 -1.66 -4.91
N ALA A 32 -7.82 -0.90 -3.81
CA ALA A 32 -8.55 0.35 -3.65
C ALA A 32 -8.38 1.17 -4.94
N ASP A 33 -9.34 2.02 -5.29
CA ASP A 33 -9.21 2.80 -6.52
C ASP A 33 -7.87 3.56 -6.48
N PRO A 34 -7.04 3.51 -7.55
CA PRO A 34 -5.70 4.08 -7.51
C PRO A 34 -5.68 5.58 -7.16
N VAL A 35 -6.81 6.27 -7.34
CA VAL A 35 -7.02 7.67 -6.95
C VAL A 35 -7.03 7.89 -5.42
N GLU A 36 -7.37 6.87 -4.65
CA GLU A 36 -7.42 6.89 -3.18
C GLU A 36 -6.14 6.36 -2.53
N TRP A 37 -5.18 5.88 -3.33
CA TRP A 37 -3.93 5.33 -2.79
C TRP A 37 -3.13 6.41 -2.06
N THR A 38 -2.72 6.07 -0.84
CA THR A 38 -1.70 6.83 -0.12
C THR A 38 -0.32 6.51 -0.67
N VAL A 39 0.69 7.28 -0.26
CA VAL A 39 2.10 6.98 -0.56
C VAL A 39 2.46 5.55 -0.15
N MET A 40 1.95 5.07 0.99
CA MET A 40 2.22 3.70 1.45
C MET A 40 1.59 2.63 0.55
N ASP A 41 0.41 2.89 -0.01
CA ASP A 41 -0.26 1.97 -0.93
C ASP A 41 0.49 1.87 -2.26
N VAL A 42 0.99 3.00 -2.79
CA VAL A 42 1.85 3.04 -3.97
C VAL A 42 3.12 2.21 -3.75
N VAL A 43 3.79 2.41 -2.60
CA VAL A 43 5.00 1.66 -2.23
C VAL A 43 4.70 0.17 -2.11
N LYS A 44 3.61 -0.20 -1.45
CA LYS A 44 3.17 -1.60 -1.31
C LYS A 44 2.91 -2.23 -2.67
N TYR A 45 2.19 -1.54 -3.56
CA TYR A 45 1.87 -2.01 -4.90
C TYR A 45 3.14 -2.32 -5.71
N PHE A 46 4.09 -1.38 -5.77
CA PHE A 46 5.33 -1.61 -6.51
C PHE A 46 6.25 -2.64 -5.85
N THR A 47 6.22 -2.75 -4.53
CA THR A 47 6.94 -3.80 -3.81
C THR A 47 6.38 -5.18 -4.15
N GLU A 48 5.06 -5.35 -4.15
CA GLU A 48 4.37 -6.60 -4.52
C GLU A 48 4.55 -6.95 -6.01
N ALA A 49 4.70 -5.94 -6.87
CA ALA A 49 5.03 -6.11 -8.28
C ALA A 49 6.52 -6.49 -8.53
N GLY A 50 7.35 -6.56 -7.49
CA GLY A 50 8.77 -6.93 -7.59
C GLY A 50 9.73 -5.76 -7.84
N PHE A 51 9.26 -4.52 -7.70
CA PHE A 51 10.03 -3.30 -7.85
C PHE A 51 10.38 -2.68 -6.49
N THR A 52 10.84 -3.50 -5.54
CA THR A 52 11.11 -3.06 -4.15
C THR A 52 12.13 -1.92 -4.07
N GLU A 53 13.20 -1.95 -4.87
CA GLU A 53 14.21 -0.88 -4.91
C GLU A 53 13.66 0.42 -5.50
N GLN A 54 12.68 0.33 -6.38
CA GLN A 54 12.06 1.51 -6.99
C GLN A 54 10.94 2.06 -6.13
N ALA A 55 10.25 1.20 -5.38
CA ALA A 55 9.20 1.58 -4.45
C ALA A 55 9.70 2.62 -3.43
N THR A 56 10.95 2.53 -2.97
CA THR A 56 11.52 3.54 -2.07
C THR A 56 11.60 4.92 -2.71
N ALA A 57 11.87 5.01 -4.01
CA ALA A 57 11.89 6.30 -4.71
C ALA A 57 10.51 6.96 -4.78
N PHE A 58 9.44 6.17 -4.94
CA PHE A 58 8.07 6.69 -4.83
C PHE A 58 7.76 7.20 -3.42
N GLN A 59 8.30 6.55 -2.39
CA GLN A 59 8.16 7.02 -1.01
C GLN A 59 8.90 8.33 -0.75
N GLU A 60 10.17 8.42 -1.17
CA GLU A 60 11.03 9.60 -0.97
C GLU A 60 10.50 10.85 -1.67
N GLN A 61 9.85 10.66 -2.82
CA GLN A 61 9.22 11.73 -3.58
C GLN A 61 7.76 11.98 -3.15
N GLU A 62 7.29 11.30 -2.09
CA GLU A 62 5.94 11.42 -1.55
C GLU A 62 4.84 11.23 -2.60
N ILE A 63 5.05 10.28 -3.52
CA ILE A 63 4.11 10.00 -4.60
C ILE A 63 2.90 9.26 -4.06
N ASP A 64 1.76 9.94 -4.00
CA ASP A 64 0.45 9.36 -3.74
C ASP A 64 -0.22 8.86 -5.04
N GLY A 65 -1.37 8.22 -4.90
CA GLY A 65 -2.13 7.66 -6.01
C GLY A 65 -2.52 8.68 -7.08
N LYS A 66 -2.95 9.88 -6.65
CA LYS A 66 -3.32 10.97 -7.56
C LYS A 66 -2.13 11.44 -8.37
N SER A 67 -0.99 11.65 -7.72
CA SER A 67 0.25 12.04 -8.39
C SER A 67 0.75 10.94 -9.32
N LEU A 68 0.64 9.67 -8.90
CA LEU A 68 0.98 8.51 -9.73
C LEU A 68 0.17 8.48 -11.03
N LEU A 69 -1.14 8.71 -10.95
CA LEU A 69 -2.03 8.74 -12.11
C LEU A 69 -1.76 9.93 -13.04
N LEU A 70 -1.17 11.01 -12.54
CA LEU A 70 -0.81 12.18 -13.36
C LEU A 70 0.62 12.12 -13.93
N MET A 71 1.44 11.16 -13.49
CA MET A 71 2.83 11.07 -13.94
C MET A 71 2.93 10.76 -15.44
N GLN A 72 3.81 11.52 -16.09
CA GLN A 72 4.18 11.30 -17.48
C GLN A 72 5.43 10.43 -17.57
N ARG A 73 5.71 9.93 -18.77
CA ARG A 73 6.90 9.12 -19.03
C ARG A 73 8.19 9.82 -18.58
N THR A 74 8.28 11.12 -18.80
CA THR A 74 9.44 11.93 -18.38
C THR A 74 9.62 11.93 -16.87
N ASP A 75 8.54 12.04 -16.11
CA ASP A 75 8.59 12.14 -14.65
C ASP A 75 9.13 10.84 -14.04
N VAL A 76 8.74 9.70 -14.59
CA VAL A 76 9.24 8.39 -14.14
C VAL A 76 10.69 8.15 -14.55
N LEU A 77 11.06 8.56 -15.78
CA LEU A 77 12.41 8.33 -16.31
C LEU A 77 13.46 9.26 -15.72
N THR A 78 13.09 10.50 -15.35
CA THR A 78 14.05 11.50 -14.86
C THR A 78 13.76 11.99 -13.44
N GLY A 79 12.51 11.98 -13.00
CA GLY A 79 12.10 12.49 -11.70
C GLY A 79 12.32 11.52 -10.53
N LEU A 80 12.27 10.21 -10.77
CA LEU A 80 12.34 9.21 -9.69
C LEU A 80 13.75 8.66 -9.40
N SER A 81 14.81 9.14 -10.06
CA SER A 81 16.18 8.61 -9.91
C SER A 81 16.33 7.08 -10.10
N ILE A 82 15.39 6.46 -10.82
CA ILE A 82 15.37 5.03 -11.13
C ILE A 82 16.18 4.76 -12.41
N ARG A 83 16.82 3.59 -12.50
CA ARG A 83 17.51 3.16 -13.73
C ARG A 83 16.55 3.08 -14.92
N LEU A 84 17.00 3.48 -16.10
CA LEU A 84 16.18 3.57 -17.32
C LEU A 84 15.38 2.28 -17.63
N GLY A 85 16.00 1.10 -17.49
CA GLY A 85 15.36 -0.19 -17.77
C GLY A 85 14.12 -0.45 -16.90
N PRO A 86 14.27 -0.51 -15.56
CA PRO A 86 13.15 -0.61 -14.64
C PRO A 86 12.12 0.52 -14.78
N ALA A 87 12.56 1.77 -14.97
CA ALA A 87 11.67 2.93 -15.12
C ALA A 87 10.71 2.77 -16.32
N LEU A 88 11.22 2.32 -17.47
CA LEU A 88 10.39 2.05 -18.65
C LEU A 88 9.36 0.95 -18.39
N LYS A 89 9.76 -0.12 -17.69
CA LYS A 89 8.84 -1.22 -17.36
C LYS A 89 7.73 -0.75 -16.41
N ILE A 90 8.08 0.02 -15.39
CA ILE A 90 7.13 0.59 -14.43
C ILE A 90 6.13 1.49 -15.15
N TYR A 91 6.60 2.38 -16.02
CA TYR A 91 5.72 3.28 -16.74
C TYR A 91 4.76 2.53 -17.68
N GLU A 92 5.29 1.68 -18.57
CA GLU A 92 4.47 1.03 -19.60
C GLU A 92 3.55 -0.07 -19.06
N HIS A 93 3.96 -0.81 -18.03
CA HIS A 93 3.19 -1.96 -17.54
C HIS A 93 2.37 -1.69 -16.28
N HIS A 94 2.68 -0.65 -15.51
CA HIS A 94 1.96 -0.34 -14.28
C HIS A 94 1.25 0.99 -14.37
N ILE A 95 1.98 2.10 -14.48
CA ILE A 95 1.39 3.44 -14.41
C ILE A 95 0.38 3.65 -15.54
N LYS A 96 0.76 3.32 -16.77
CA LYS A 96 -0.12 3.46 -17.93
C LYS A 96 -1.36 2.55 -17.86
N VAL A 97 -1.26 1.39 -17.20
CA VAL A 97 -2.40 0.47 -17.01
C VAL A 97 -3.33 1.02 -15.93
N LEU A 98 -2.79 1.55 -14.84
CA LEU A 98 -3.55 2.21 -13.78
C LEU A 98 -4.27 3.47 -14.30
N GLN A 99 -3.64 4.21 -15.20
CA GLN A 99 -4.26 5.36 -15.88
C GLN A 99 -5.43 4.94 -16.79
N GLN A 100 -5.25 3.91 -17.63
CA GLN A 100 -6.32 3.43 -18.52
C GLN A 100 -7.53 2.93 -17.72
N GLY A 101 -7.29 2.11 -16.69
CA GLY A 101 -8.37 1.58 -15.84
C GLY A 101 -9.11 2.63 -15.01
N HIS A 102 -8.60 3.86 -14.88
CA HIS A 102 -9.29 4.96 -14.20
C HIS A 102 -10.13 5.81 -15.15
N PHE A 103 -9.76 5.91 -16.43
CA PHE A 103 -10.43 6.75 -17.42
C PHE A 103 -11.48 6.01 -18.26
N GLU A 104 -11.51 4.66 -18.24
CA GLU A 104 -12.53 3.88 -18.96
C GLU A 104 -13.90 3.87 -18.25
N ASP A 105 -14.00 4.37 -17.01
CA ASP A 105 -15.27 4.52 -16.28
C ASP A 105 -15.93 5.91 -16.43
N ASP A 106 -15.25 6.89 -17.06
CA ASP A 106 -15.77 8.27 -17.20
C ASP A 106 -16.51 8.52 -18.53
N ASP A 107 -16.66 7.50 -19.39
CA ASP A 107 -17.35 7.63 -20.70
C ASP A 107 -18.61 6.72 -20.79
N PRO A 108 -19.73 7.08 -20.13
CA PRO A 108 -21.00 6.37 -20.30
C PRO A 108 -21.77 6.72 -21.59
N ASP A 109 -21.26 7.61 -22.47
CA ASP A 109 -22.01 8.10 -23.64
C ASP A 109 -21.11 8.29 -24.87
N GLY A 110 -20.70 7.18 -25.49
CA GLY A 110 -19.67 7.25 -26.53
C GLY A 110 -19.68 6.21 -27.64
N PHE A 111 -20.84 5.69 -28.08
CA PHE A 111 -21.09 5.32 -29.50
C PHE A 111 -22.52 4.77 -29.75
N LEU A 112 -23.50 5.66 -29.92
CA LEU A 112 -24.57 5.45 -30.89
C LEU A 112 -24.24 6.33 -32.09
N GLY A 113 -23.65 5.71 -33.11
CA GLY A 113 -23.31 6.32 -34.41
C GLY A 113 -23.09 5.26 -35.45
#